data_AF-A0A0D1ZCU2-F1
#
_entry.id   AF-A0A0D1ZCU2-F1
#
_cell.length_a   1.000
_cell.length_b   1.000
_cell.length_c   1.000
_cell.angle_alpha   90.00
_cell.angle_beta   90.00
_cell.angle_gamma   90.00
#
_symmetry.space_group_name_H-M   'P 1'
#
loop_
_entity.id
_entity.type
_entity.pdbx_description
1 polymer ?
#
loop_
_entity_poly.entity_id
_entity_poly.type
_entity_poly.pdbx_seq_one_letter_code
_entity_poly.pdbx_strand_id
1 'polypeptide(L)'
;MTRAAGGGTVLGGTYQKGNRNTQPEPELAERIMKRAVILCPSLTGGKGIEHLDVMRHSVGFRTCREGGTRIEKEQIDGLWVVHNYGHGSGGYQSSYSCAEEAVRAVHDAFGMRAKL
;
A
#
# COMPACT_ATOMS: atom_id res chain seq x y z
N MET A 1 -1.05 -12.77 3.52
CA MET A 1 -1.62 -12.14 4.72
C MET A 1 -3.08 -12.56 4.83
N THR A 2 -3.45 -13.29 5.88
CA THR A 2 -4.86 -13.55 6.20
C THR A 2 -5.43 -12.35 6.92
N ARG A 3 -6.52 -11.78 6.40
CA ARG A 3 -7.16 -10.59 6.98
C ARG A 3 -7.96 -10.98 8.21
N ALA A 4 -8.10 -10.05 9.14
CA ALA A 4 -8.94 -10.21 10.33
C ALA A 4 -10.41 -10.48 9.97
N ALA A 5 -11.16 -11.02 10.93
CA ALA A 5 -12.60 -11.24 10.84
C ALA A 5 -13.06 -12.01 9.58
N GLY A 6 -12.25 -12.98 9.12
CA GLY A 6 -12.59 -13.79 7.96
C GLY A 6 -12.53 -13.06 6.61
N GLY A 7 -11.84 -11.92 6.52
CA GLY A 7 -11.75 -11.11 5.30
C GLY A 7 -10.97 -11.73 4.13
N GLY A 8 -10.62 -13.02 4.21
CA GLY A 8 -9.87 -13.77 3.22
C GLY A 8 -8.35 -13.62 3.32
N THR A 9 -7.64 -14.40 2.50
CA THR A 9 -6.17 -14.41 2.44
C THR A 9 -5.68 -13.73 1.17
N VAL A 10 -4.83 -12.71 1.33
CA VAL A 10 -4.15 -12.05 0.21
C VAL A 10 -2.90 -12.85 -0.15
N LEU A 11 -2.89 -13.38 -1.37
CA LEU A 11 -1.72 -13.94 -2.03
C LEU A 11 -1.09 -12.87 -2.93
N GLY A 12 0.19 -12.63 -2.75
CA GLY A 12 0.95 -11.66 -3.54
C GLY A 12 2.31 -12.23 -3.96
N GLY A 13 3.03 -11.57 -4.85
CA GLY A 13 2.61 -10.40 -5.63
C GLY A 13 3.59 -10.10 -6.75
N THR A 14 3.51 -8.88 -7.27
CA THR A 14 4.45 -8.31 -8.24
C THR A 14 4.90 -6.92 -7.79
N TYR A 15 6.03 -6.48 -8.34
CA TYR A 15 6.54 -5.13 -8.22
C TYR A 15 7.08 -4.69 -9.59
N GLN A 16 6.24 -3.99 -10.37
CA GLN A 16 6.52 -3.60 -11.75
C GLN A 16 6.54 -2.07 -11.85
N LYS A 17 7.71 -1.44 -11.69
CA LYS A 17 7.85 0.04 -11.78
C LYS A 17 7.40 0.50 -13.17
N GLY A 18 6.55 1.51 -13.23
CA GLY A 18 6.07 2.11 -14.48
C GLY A 18 4.95 1.35 -15.20
N ASN A 19 4.57 0.15 -14.75
CA ASN A 19 3.42 -0.55 -15.33
C ASN A 19 2.12 0.16 -14.91
N ARG A 20 1.26 0.46 -15.90
CA ARG A 20 -0.05 1.11 -15.73
C ARG A 20 -1.21 0.22 -16.16
N ASN A 21 -0.95 -1.04 -16.50
CA ASN A 21 -2.00 -1.99 -16.82
C ASN A 21 -2.90 -2.21 -15.60
N THR A 22 -4.19 -1.95 -15.77
CA THR A 22 -5.21 -2.10 -14.73
C THR A 22 -5.81 -3.50 -14.69
N GLN A 23 -5.55 -4.32 -15.71
CA GLN A 23 -6.14 -5.64 -15.86
C GLN A 23 -5.29 -6.72 -15.18
N PRO A 24 -5.91 -7.67 -14.47
CA PRO A 24 -5.21 -8.86 -14.01
C PRO A 24 -4.68 -9.69 -15.19
N GLU A 25 -3.40 -10.06 -15.15
CA GLU A 25 -2.78 -10.93 -16.15
C GLU A 25 -2.87 -12.39 -15.67
N PRO A 26 -3.53 -13.31 -16.41
CA PRO A 26 -3.74 -14.69 -15.96
C PRO A 26 -2.45 -15.43 -15.62
N GLU A 27 -1.41 -15.26 -16.44
CA GLU A 27 -0.10 -15.88 -16.22
C GLU A 27 0.57 -15.39 -14.92
N LEU A 28 0.43 -14.10 -14.59
CA LEU A 28 0.93 -13.55 -13.34
C LEU A 28 0.16 -14.07 -12.14
N ALA A 29 -1.17 -14.18 -12.26
CA ALA A 29 -2.03 -14.72 -11.22
C ALA A 29 -1.67 -16.18 -10.91
N GLU A 30 -1.56 -17.02 -11.95
CA GLU A 30 -1.17 -18.42 -11.82
C GLU A 30 0.22 -18.56 -11.18
N ARG A 31 1.18 -17.74 -11.61
CA ARG A 31 2.53 -17.74 -11.06
C ARG A 31 2.57 -17.33 -9.58
N ILE A 32 1.75 -16.36 -9.16
CA ILE A 32 1.61 -15.98 -7.75
C ILE A 32 1.03 -17.15 -6.93
N MET A 33 -0.04 -17.78 -7.41
CA MET A 33 -0.68 -18.91 -6.72
C MET A 33 0.28 -20.10 -6.57
N LYS A 34 1.01 -20.47 -7.63
CA LYS A 34 2.02 -21.54 -7.60
C LYS A 34 3.09 -21.28 -6.53
N ARG A 35 3.68 -20.09 -6.53
CA ARG A 35 4.70 -19.72 -5.54
C ARG A 35 4.16 -19.72 -4.11
N ALA A 36 2.93 -19.24 -3.91
CA ALA A 36 2.32 -19.21 -2.59
C ALA A 36 2.09 -20.62 -2.03
N VAL A 37 1.55 -21.53 -2.85
CA VAL A 37 1.31 -22.93 -2.45
C VAL A 37 2.63 -23.69 -2.24
N ILE A 38 3.66 -23.45 -3.06
CA ILE A 38 5.00 -24.01 -2.83
C ILE A 38 5.56 -23.55 -1.48
N LEU A 39 5.45 -22.24 -1.19
CA LEU A 39 5.98 -21.66 0.04
C LEU A 39 5.18 -22.11 1.28
N CYS A 40 3.87 -22.29 1.15
CA CYS A 40 2.97 -22.65 2.23
C CYS A 40 1.94 -23.70 1.76
N PRO A 41 2.32 -24.99 1.72
CA PRO A 41 1.46 -26.05 1.21
C PRO A 41 0.14 -26.23 2.00
N SER A 42 0.11 -25.79 3.26
CA SER A 42 -1.10 -25.81 4.08
C SER A 42 -2.24 -24.95 3.52
N LEU A 43 -1.95 -23.99 2.62
CA LEU A 43 -2.98 -23.21 1.93
C LEU A 43 -3.99 -24.07 1.17
N THR A 44 -3.57 -25.26 0.70
CA THR A 44 -4.43 -26.18 -0.07
C THR A 44 -4.37 -27.62 0.44
N GLY A 45 -3.74 -27.84 1.60
CA GLY A 45 -3.48 -29.18 2.12
C GLY A 45 -2.55 -30.01 1.23
N GLY A 46 -1.65 -29.35 0.49
CA GLY A 46 -0.70 -29.99 -0.43
C GLY A 46 -1.29 -30.42 -1.77
N LYS A 47 -2.53 -30.04 -2.09
CA LYS A 47 -3.26 -30.51 -3.28
C LYS A 47 -3.10 -29.63 -4.52
N GLY A 48 -2.05 -28.80 -4.61
CA GLY A 48 -1.87 -27.91 -5.76
C GLY A 48 -2.70 -26.63 -5.69
N ILE A 49 -2.68 -25.83 -6.77
CA ILE A 49 -3.28 -24.48 -6.83
C ILE A 49 -4.79 -24.51 -7.14
N GLU A 50 -5.27 -25.57 -7.76
CA GLU A 50 -6.66 -25.82 -8.15
C GLU A 50 -7.61 -25.93 -6.95
N HIS A 51 -7.04 -26.19 -5.77
CA HIS A 51 -7.76 -26.24 -4.50
C HIS A 51 -7.81 -24.89 -3.76
N LEU A 52 -7.30 -23.81 -4.34
CA LEU A 52 -7.54 -22.46 -3.84
C LEU A 52 -8.97 -22.01 -4.21
N ASP A 53 -9.76 -21.66 -3.20
CA ASP A 53 -11.04 -20.96 -3.42
C ASP A 53 -10.77 -19.47 -3.71
N VAL A 54 -10.61 -19.14 -4.98
CA VAL A 54 -10.23 -17.80 -5.43
C VAL A 54 -11.44 -16.87 -5.43
N MET A 55 -11.49 -15.96 -4.48
CA MET A 55 -12.56 -14.96 -4.40
C MET A 55 -12.52 -13.92 -5.54
N ARG A 56 -11.33 -13.42 -5.87
CA ARG A 56 -11.10 -12.43 -6.94
C ARG A 56 -9.62 -12.25 -7.27
N HIS A 57 -9.35 -11.66 -8.43
CA HIS A 57 -8.07 -11.05 -8.76
C HIS A 57 -8.12 -9.53 -8.57
N SER A 58 -7.01 -8.89 -8.23
CA SER A 58 -6.96 -7.45 -7.99
C SER A 58 -5.61 -6.86 -8.37
N VAL A 59 -5.64 -5.69 -8.99
CA VAL A 59 -4.45 -4.91 -9.37
C VAL A 59 -4.50 -3.58 -8.64
N GLY A 60 -3.35 -3.13 -8.13
CA GLY A 60 -3.21 -1.85 -7.44
C GLY A 60 -1.85 -1.21 -7.69
N PHE A 61 -1.82 0.12 -7.70
CA PHE A 61 -0.62 0.89 -8.00
C PHE A 61 -0.04 1.49 -6.73
N ARG A 62 1.22 1.17 -6.43
CA ARG A 62 1.93 1.78 -5.32
C ARG A 62 2.36 3.18 -5.72
N THR A 63 1.98 4.18 -4.94
CA THR A 63 2.37 5.58 -5.15
C THR A 63 3.80 5.81 -4.65
N CYS A 64 4.78 5.20 -5.32
CA CYS A 64 6.19 5.39 -5.02
C CYS A 64 6.64 6.76 -5.56
N ARG A 65 7.49 7.47 -4.80
CA ARG A 65 8.10 8.73 -5.22
C ARG A 65 9.63 8.61 -5.18
N GLU A 66 10.30 9.14 -6.20
CA GLU A 66 11.75 9.31 -6.13
C GLU A 66 12.08 10.34 -5.04
N GLY A 67 13.06 10.03 -4.18
CA GLY A 67 13.30 10.77 -2.93
C GLY A 67 12.39 10.38 -1.76
N GLY A 68 11.57 9.33 -1.89
CA GLY A 68 10.77 8.78 -0.78
C GLY A 68 9.53 9.60 -0.43
N THR A 69 8.88 9.26 0.68
CA THR A 69 7.69 9.96 1.18
C THR A 69 7.98 11.45 1.36
N ARG A 70 7.10 12.33 0.87
CA ARG A 70 7.17 13.78 1.07
C ARG A 70 6.21 14.18 2.18
N ILE A 71 6.75 14.66 3.30
CA ILE A 71 6.01 15.24 4.42
C ILE A 71 6.65 16.58 4.77
N GLU A 72 6.09 17.66 4.25
CA GLU A 72 6.63 19.01 4.44
C GLU A 72 5.57 20.08 4.18
N LYS A 73 5.77 21.29 4.72
CA LYS A 73 4.94 22.46 4.45
C LYS A 73 5.54 23.32 3.33
N GLU A 74 4.68 23.89 2.49
CA GLU A 74 5.03 24.77 1.38
C GLU A 74 4.00 25.90 1.30
N GLN A 75 4.43 27.11 0.92
CA GLN A 75 3.48 28.17 0.53
C GLN A 75 3.29 28.13 -0.98
N ILE A 76 2.04 27.94 -1.40
CA ILE A 76 1.64 27.94 -2.81
C ILE A 76 0.54 28.99 -2.97
N ASP A 77 0.78 30.02 -3.79
CA ASP A 77 -0.14 31.13 -4.02
C ASP A 77 -0.67 31.80 -2.74
N GLY A 78 0.21 31.93 -1.74
CA GLY A 78 -0.10 32.51 -0.42
C GLY A 78 -0.85 31.59 0.54
N LEU A 79 -1.12 30.34 0.16
CA LEU A 79 -1.75 29.32 1.00
C LEU A 79 -0.70 28.34 1.53
N TRP A 80 -0.80 27.98 2.83
CA TRP A 80 -0.02 26.89 3.39
C TRP A 80 -0.58 25.54 2.92
N VAL A 81 0.27 24.73 2.31
CA VAL A 81 -0.01 23.36 1.88
C VAL A 81 0.93 22.42 2.63
N VAL A 82 0.39 21.35 3.22
CA VAL A 82 1.17 20.26 3.83
C VAL A 82 1.07 19.04 2.95
N HIS A 83 2.20 18.62 2.40
CA HIS A 83 2.32 17.42 1.60
C HIS A 83 2.35 16.19 2.52
N ASN A 84 1.69 15.11 2.12
CA ASN A 84 1.78 13.81 2.76
C ASN A 84 1.48 12.71 1.73
N TYR A 85 2.45 12.44 0.86
CA TYR A 85 2.29 11.48 -0.23
C TYR A 85 3.59 10.76 -0.59
N GLY A 86 3.52 9.76 -1.46
CA GLY A 86 4.70 9.06 -1.96
C GLY A 86 5.12 7.83 -1.15
N HIS A 87 4.21 7.25 -0.36
CA HIS A 87 4.50 6.18 0.60
C HIS A 87 4.87 4.81 -0.01
N GLY A 88 4.75 4.62 -1.32
CA GLY A 88 5.07 3.35 -1.98
C GLY A 88 4.38 2.13 -1.36
N SER A 89 5.14 1.09 -1.03
CA SER A 89 4.63 -0.12 -0.34
C SER A 89 4.46 0.04 1.17
N GLY A 90 4.98 1.13 1.76
CA GLY A 90 5.04 1.33 3.20
C GLY A 90 3.84 2.07 3.80
N GLY A 91 2.87 2.50 2.99
CA GLY A 91 1.82 3.44 3.42
C GLY A 91 1.05 3.01 4.68
N TYR A 92 0.59 1.76 4.75
CA TYR A 92 -0.14 1.29 5.94
C TYR A 92 0.76 1.20 7.18
N GLN A 93 1.92 0.57 7.05
CA GLN A 93 2.84 0.36 8.18
C GLN A 93 3.44 1.67 8.73
N SER A 94 3.55 2.72 7.90
CA SER A 94 4.05 4.03 8.32
C SER A 94 2.95 5.06 8.53
N SER A 95 1.68 4.68 8.41
CA SER A 95 0.55 5.63 8.33
C SER A 95 0.48 6.55 9.55
N TYR A 96 0.59 5.98 10.75
CA TYR A 96 0.45 6.72 11.99
C TYR A 96 1.57 7.76 12.18
N SER A 97 2.83 7.35 12.01
CA SER A 97 3.96 8.28 12.12
C SER A 97 3.95 9.33 11.02
N CYS A 98 3.58 8.97 9.78
CA CYS A 98 3.43 9.95 8.70
C CYS A 98 2.32 10.98 9.01
N ALA A 99 1.22 10.54 9.63
CA ALA A 99 0.15 11.45 10.04
C ALA A 99 0.59 12.38 11.17
N GLU A 100 1.33 11.88 12.17
CA GLU A 100 1.88 12.71 13.25
C GLU A 100 2.84 13.78 12.71
N GLU A 101 3.73 13.42 11.78
CA GLU A 101 4.63 14.39 11.14
C GLU A 101 3.86 15.43 10.31
N ALA A 102 2.80 15.03 9.61
CA ALA A 102 1.95 15.97 8.90
C ALA A 102 1.24 16.94 9.87
N VAL A 103 0.75 16.45 11.02
CA VAL A 103 0.15 17.29 12.07
C VAL A 103 1.17 18.29 12.62
N ARG A 104 2.41 17.85 12.87
CA ARG A 104 3.49 18.77 13.28
C ARG A 104 3.72 19.86 12.23
N ALA A 105 3.82 19.50 10.95
CA ALA A 105 4.00 20.46 9.86
C ALA A 105 2.84 21.47 9.76
N VAL A 106 1.60 21.04 10.03
CA VAL A 106 0.43 21.93 10.13
C VAL A 106 0.59 22.91 11.30
N HIS A 107 0.93 22.43 12.49
CA HIS A 107 1.15 23.30 13.66
C HIS A 107 2.25 24.34 13.40
N ASP A 108 3.34 23.93 12.75
CA ASP A 108 4.45 24.81 12.38
C ASP A 108 4.06 25.83 11.29
N ALA A 109 3.09 25.52 10.43
CA ALA A 109 2.57 26.43 9.41
C ALA A 109 1.70 27.53 10.04
N PHE A 110 0.89 27.19 11.04
CA PHE A 110 -0.02 28.13 11.73
C PHE A 110 0.60 28.83 12.94
N GLY A 111 1.78 28.39 13.40
CA GLY A 111 2.57 29.00 14.47
C GLY A 111 1.77 29.19 15.76
N MET A 112 1.66 28.15 16.61
CA MET A 112 1.03 28.16 17.94
C MET A 112 0.07 29.33 18.21
N ARG A 113 -1.05 29.41 17.48
CA ARG A 113 -2.17 30.28 17.85
C ARG A 113 -3.16 29.51 18.70
N ALA A 114 -2.75 29.16 19.91
CA ALA A 114 -3.70 28.99 20.99
C ALA A 114 -3.81 30.34 21.71
N LYS A 115 -4.77 31.17 21.28
CA LYS A 115 -5.36 32.19 22.14
C LYS A 115 -6.74 31.67 22.52
N LEU A 116 -6.83 31.08 23.72
CA LEU A 116 -8.06 31.06 24.51
C LEU A 116 -8.11 32.36 25.30
#